data_AF-A0A397FI66-F1
#
_entry.id   AF-A0A397FI66-F1
#
_cell.length_a   1.000
_cell.length_b   1.000
_cell.length_c   1.000
_cell.angle_alpha   90.00
_cell.angle_beta   90.00
_cell.angle_gamma   90.00
#
_symmetry.space_group_name_H-M   'P 1'
#
loop_
_entity.id
_entity.type
_entity.pdbx_description
1 polymer ?
#
loop_
_entity_poly.entity_id
_entity_poly.type
_entity_poly.pdbx_seq_one_letter_code
_entity_poly.pdbx_strand_id
1 'polypeptide(L)'
;MGKPNQAQLKWTDDLDLALLREVLRVEPYDGEHGTLIQRWKEVAASLSLYSNQGIPHRSARDHYEGLVQAFKATDKSQRQWGTGSDEDVPEKVQLLQDLVDRRDAANTLKTAVKSKDKKRKESLESTGSQLCVEAEQRVSKRQRPMSAKREQSDAMVDELLEFEKKKQMDDHRFRMERLEFDREEQQLRKAQMAENAQRGALHIWYCQPFYSGLASNQQQTQTQAGRGVP
;
A
#
# COMPACT_ATOMS: atom_id res chain seq x y z
N MET A 1 -14.07 -14.90 -27.30
CA MET A 1 -14.17 -15.86 -26.18
C MET A 1 -15.23 -15.37 -25.20
N GLY A 2 -16.45 -15.90 -25.29
CA GLY A 2 -17.55 -15.52 -24.38
C GLY A 2 -17.21 -15.95 -22.95
N LYS A 3 -17.36 -15.04 -21.99
CA LYS A 3 -17.28 -15.37 -20.57
C LYS A 3 -18.33 -16.46 -20.31
N PRO A 4 -18.02 -17.57 -19.61
CA PRO A 4 -19.06 -18.50 -19.21
C PRO A 4 -20.07 -17.70 -18.38
N ASN A 5 -21.32 -17.66 -18.85
CA ASN A 5 -22.44 -17.17 -18.07
C ASN A 5 -22.41 -17.96 -16.76
N GLN A 6 -21.91 -17.35 -15.69
CA GLN A 6 -22.11 -17.89 -14.36
C GLN A 6 -23.61 -17.88 -14.18
N ALA A 7 -24.22 -19.07 -14.16
CA ALA A 7 -25.61 -19.23 -13.82
C ALA A 7 -25.84 -18.42 -12.56
N GLN A 8 -26.72 -17.42 -12.61
CA GLN A 8 -27.04 -16.62 -11.44
C GLN A 8 -27.49 -17.59 -10.35
N LEU A 9 -26.67 -17.71 -9.31
CA LEU A 9 -26.97 -18.52 -8.14
C LEU A 9 -28.32 -18.03 -7.59
N LYS A 10 -29.33 -18.90 -7.62
CA LYS A 10 -30.61 -18.61 -7.02
C LYS A 10 -30.54 -19.00 -5.56
N TRP A 11 -30.56 -18.01 -4.68
CA TRP A 11 -30.68 -18.23 -3.25
C TRP A 11 -32.09 -18.75 -2.94
N THR A 12 -32.15 -19.94 -2.34
CA THR A 12 -33.37 -20.57 -1.84
C THR A 12 -33.34 -20.57 -0.32
N ASP A 13 -34.50 -20.70 0.33
CA ASP A 13 -34.54 -20.73 1.80
C ASP A 13 -33.73 -21.89 2.40
N ASP A 14 -33.68 -23.04 1.73
CA ASP A 14 -32.81 -24.15 2.14
C ASP A 14 -31.31 -23.80 2.07
N LEU A 15 -30.89 -23.04 1.05
CA LEU A 15 -29.51 -22.59 0.89
C LEU A 15 -29.17 -21.50 1.91
N ASP A 16 -30.14 -20.65 2.26
CA ASP A 16 -30.01 -19.64 3.30
C ASP A 16 -29.84 -20.29 4.68
N LEU A 17 -30.62 -21.32 5.00
CA LEU A 17 -30.46 -22.09 6.23
C LEU A 17 -29.10 -22.79 6.30
N ALA A 18 -28.67 -23.42 5.20
CA ALA A 18 -27.34 -24.02 5.11
C ALA A 18 -26.22 -22.98 5.32
N LEU A 19 -26.36 -21.78 4.73
CA LEU A 19 -25.43 -20.67 4.91
C LEU A 19 -25.36 -20.23 6.37
N LEU A 20 -26.50 -20.04 7.03
CA LEU A 20 -26.54 -19.62 8.44
C LEU A 20 -25.92 -20.67 9.37
N ARG A 21 -26.22 -21.95 9.15
CA ARG A 21 -25.63 -23.07 9.92
C ARG A 21 -24.12 -23.16 9.72
N GLU A 22 -23.62 -23.00 8.50
CA GLU A 22 -22.18 -23.01 8.23
C GLU A 22 -21.48 -21.77 8.80
N VAL A 23 -22.10 -20.59 8.76
CA VAL A 23 -21.57 -19.38 9.40
C VAL A 23 -21.51 -19.54 10.91
N LEU A 24 -22.49 -20.20 11.53
CA LEU A 24 -22.47 -20.58 12.95
C LEU A 24 -21.34 -21.57 13.27
N ARG A 25 -21.06 -22.53 12.38
CA ARG A 25 -20.02 -23.55 12.58
C ARG A 25 -18.60 -22.97 12.43
N VAL A 26 -18.38 -22.16 11.39
CA VAL A 26 -17.05 -21.65 11.02
C VAL A 26 -16.68 -20.38 11.79
N GLU A 27 -17.68 -19.65 12.29
CA GLU A 27 -17.55 -18.36 12.97
C GLU A 27 -16.54 -17.43 12.28
N PRO A 28 -16.84 -16.95 11.05
CA PRO A 28 -15.86 -16.24 10.23
C PRO A 28 -15.27 -14.98 10.88
N TYR A 29 -16.01 -14.37 11.81
CA TYR A 29 -15.66 -13.12 12.47
C TYR A 29 -14.88 -13.29 13.79
N ASP A 30 -14.80 -14.51 14.33
CA ASP A 30 -14.04 -14.83 15.55
C ASP A 30 -12.57 -15.19 15.27
N GLY A 31 -12.14 -15.11 14.01
CA GLY A 31 -10.78 -15.44 13.62
C GLY A 31 -9.75 -14.35 13.92
N GLU A 32 -8.48 -14.77 14.00
CA GLU A 32 -7.32 -13.87 14.05
C GLU A 32 -7.29 -12.92 12.84
N HIS A 33 -6.60 -11.78 12.98
CA HIS A 33 -6.54 -10.76 11.94
C HIS A 33 -6.02 -11.37 10.61
N GLY A 34 -6.81 -11.25 9.54
CA GLY A 34 -6.45 -11.77 8.21
C GLY A 34 -7.01 -13.16 7.88
N THR A 35 -7.59 -13.89 8.84
CA THR A 35 -8.18 -15.22 8.60
C THR A 35 -9.61 -15.17 8.04
N LEU A 36 -10.26 -14.00 8.07
CA LEU A 36 -11.64 -13.80 7.62
C LEU A 36 -11.90 -14.33 6.20
N ILE A 37 -11.02 -14.03 5.25
CA ILE A 37 -11.19 -14.46 3.84
C ILE A 37 -11.10 -15.98 3.74
N GLN A 38 -10.19 -16.61 4.49
CA GLN A 38 -10.02 -18.06 4.49
C GLN A 38 -11.24 -18.76 5.11
N ARG A 39 -11.77 -18.24 6.22
CA ARG A 39 -12.99 -18.76 6.84
C ARG A 39 -14.21 -18.65 5.92
N TRP A 40 -14.35 -17.53 5.20
CA TRP A 40 -15.41 -17.41 4.18
C TRP A 40 -15.22 -18.33 2.98
N LYS A 41 -13.98 -18.67 2.62
CA LYS A 41 -13.71 -19.72 1.60
C LYS A 41 -14.13 -21.10 2.09
N GLU A 42 -13.97 -21.40 3.37
CA GLU A 42 -14.44 -22.65 3.97
C GLU A 42 -15.97 -22.73 3.92
N VAL A 43 -16.67 -21.68 4.37
CA VAL A 43 -18.15 -21.59 4.27
C VAL A 43 -18.62 -21.81 2.82
N ALA A 44 -17.96 -21.14 1.87
CA ALA A 44 -18.30 -21.27 0.46
C ALA A 44 -18.04 -22.67 -0.11
N ALA A 45 -16.98 -23.35 0.36
CA ALA A 45 -16.69 -24.72 -0.03
C ALA A 45 -17.78 -25.68 0.49
N SER A 46 -18.19 -25.56 1.76
CA SER A 46 -19.29 -26.35 2.32
C SER A 46 -20.60 -26.15 1.53
N LEU A 47 -20.93 -24.91 1.22
CA LEU A 47 -22.14 -24.58 0.45
C LEU A 47 -22.07 -25.06 -0.99
N SER A 48 -20.88 -25.08 -1.58
CA SER A 48 -20.69 -25.61 -2.93
C SER A 48 -20.91 -27.12 -2.99
N LEU A 49 -20.54 -27.84 -1.92
CA LEU A 49 -20.83 -29.27 -1.78
C LEU A 49 -22.33 -29.53 -1.62
N TYR A 50 -23.02 -28.71 -0.83
CA TYR A 50 -24.47 -28.86 -0.60
C TYR A 50 -25.29 -28.55 -1.86
N SER A 51 -24.96 -27.47 -2.56
CA SER A 51 -25.72 -27.00 -3.74
C SER A 51 -25.31 -27.68 -5.06
N ASN A 52 -24.22 -28.45 -5.07
CA ASN A 52 -23.54 -28.91 -6.29
C ASN A 52 -23.23 -27.78 -7.29
N GLN A 53 -23.14 -26.54 -6.81
CA GLN A 53 -22.86 -25.34 -7.60
C GLN A 53 -21.64 -24.63 -7.01
N GLY A 54 -20.77 -24.08 -7.86
CA GLY A 54 -19.60 -23.35 -7.40
C GLY A 54 -19.99 -21.99 -6.82
N ILE A 55 -20.17 -21.89 -5.50
CA ILE A 55 -20.53 -20.65 -4.82
C ILE A 55 -19.25 -19.88 -4.47
N PRO A 56 -19.03 -18.66 -4.98
CA PRO A 56 -17.88 -17.86 -4.59
C PRO A 56 -18.07 -17.29 -3.18
N HIS A 57 -16.99 -17.27 -2.39
CA HIS A 57 -16.98 -16.76 -1.01
C HIS A 57 -17.48 -15.32 -0.85
N ARG A 58 -17.30 -14.46 -1.86
CA ARG A 58 -17.89 -13.09 -1.85
C ARG A 58 -19.40 -13.14 -1.85
N SER A 59 -20.02 -13.92 -2.74
CA SER A 59 -21.48 -14.03 -2.81
C SER A 59 -22.09 -14.60 -1.53
N ALA A 60 -21.46 -15.60 -0.91
CA ALA A 60 -21.92 -16.14 0.37
C ALA A 60 -21.87 -15.09 1.49
N ARG A 61 -20.79 -14.30 1.54
CA ARG A 61 -20.65 -13.20 2.51
C ARG A 61 -21.67 -12.09 2.28
N ASP A 62 -21.80 -11.63 1.04
CA ASP A 62 -22.68 -10.51 0.68
C ASP A 62 -24.15 -10.89 0.93
N HIS A 63 -24.52 -12.14 0.64
CA HIS A 63 -25.85 -12.66 0.93
C HIS A 63 -26.13 -12.78 2.43
N TYR A 64 -25.16 -13.28 3.20
CA TYR A 64 -25.26 -13.32 4.67
C TYR A 64 -25.45 -11.92 5.26
N GLU A 65 -24.65 -10.92 4.84
CA GLU A 65 -24.78 -9.55 5.34
C GLU A 65 -26.15 -8.96 4.95
N GLY A 66 -26.65 -9.27 3.74
CA GLY A 66 -28.00 -8.92 3.31
C GLY A 66 -29.10 -9.52 4.20
N LEU A 67 -28.99 -10.80 4.56
CA LEU A 67 -29.92 -11.47 5.48
C LEU A 67 -29.91 -10.82 6.87
N VAL A 68 -28.73 -10.54 7.42
CA VAL A 68 -28.58 -9.86 8.71
C VAL A 68 -29.14 -8.43 8.66
N GLN A 69 -28.91 -7.71 7.57
CA GLN A 69 -29.41 -6.35 7.40
C GLN A 69 -30.93 -6.31 7.27
N ALA A 70 -31.50 -7.22 6.47
CA ALA A 70 -32.95 -7.38 6.33
C ALA A 70 -33.58 -7.75 7.69
N PHE A 71 -32.96 -8.66 8.44
CA PHE A 71 -33.40 -9.02 9.78
C PHE A 71 -33.40 -7.83 10.74
N LYS A 72 -32.31 -7.05 10.78
CA LYS A 72 -32.23 -5.83 11.61
C LYS A 72 -33.26 -4.76 11.21
N ALA A 73 -33.59 -4.66 9.92
CA ALA A 73 -34.64 -3.76 9.45
C ALA A 73 -36.02 -4.24 9.91
N THR A 74 -36.30 -5.54 9.78
CA THR A 74 -37.58 -6.15 10.18
C THR A 74 -37.76 -6.20 11.70
N ASP A 75 -36.75 -6.53 12.51
CA ASP A 75 -36.83 -6.49 13.98
C ASP A 75 -37.09 -5.06 14.48
N LYS A 76 -36.43 -4.06 13.86
CA LYS A 76 -36.70 -2.65 14.15
C LYS A 76 -38.15 -2.28 13.80
N SER A 77 -38.67 -2.76 12.68
CA SER A 77 -40.07 -2.53 12.28
C SER A 77 -41.08 -3.28 13.16
N GLN A 78 -40.81 -4.53 13.55
CA GLN A 78 -41.68 -5.32 14.42
C GLN A 78 -41.71 -4.78 15.86
N ARG A 79 -40.57 -4.35 16.41
CA ARG A 79 -40.51 -3.64 17.71
C ARG A 79 -41.23 -2.29 17.67
N GLN A 80 -41.23 -1.62 16.52
CA GLN A 80 -41.95 -0.37 16.33
C GLN A 80 -43.47 -0.56 16.16
N TRP A 81 -43.93 -1.74 15.71
CA TRP A 81 -45.34 -1.99 15.37
C TRP A 81 -46.08 -2.99 16.28
N GLY A 82 -45.41 -3.62 17.26
CA GLY A 82 -46.05 -4.34 18.36
C GLY A 82 -47.14 -5.35 17.94
N THR A 83 -47.00 -5.97 16.77
CA THR A 83 -48.02 -6.88 16.24
C THR A 83 -47.68 -8.29 16.66
N GLY A 84 -48.26 -8.72 17.79
CA GLY A 84 -48.21 -10.10 18.26
C GLY A 84 -49.12 -10.99 17.42
N SER A 85 -48.58 -11.51 16.31
CA SER A 85 -49.12 -12.69 15.66
C SER A 85 -48.12 -13.82 15.85
N ASP A 86 -48.59 -14.90 16.45
CA ASP A 86 -47.89 -16.17 16.65
C ASP A 86 -47.76 -16.89 15.30
N GLU A 87 -46.92 -16.33 14.43
CA GLU A 87 -46.46 -17.01 13.22
C GLU A 87 -45.19 -17.75 13.62
N ASP A 88 -45.17 -19.09 13.47
CA ASP A 88 -44.03 -19.97 13.67
C ASP A 88 -42.72 -19.23 13.32
N VAL A 89 -41.96 -18.82 14.34
CA VAL A 89 -40.73 -18.06 14.13
C VAL A 89 -39.80 -18.96 13.32
N PRO A 90 -39.57 -18.68 12.03
CA PRO A 90 -38.87 -19.63 11.18
C PRO A 90 -37.46 -19.79 11.71
N GLU A 91 -36.92 -21.02 11.71
CA GLU A 91 -35.58 -21.36 12.23
C GLU A 91 -34.51 -20.36 11.76
N LYS A 92 -34.65 -19.86 10.53
CA LYS A 92 -33.85 -18.79 9.91
C LYS A 92 -33.74 -17.53 10.79
N VAL A 93 -34.85 -17.08 11.39
CA VAL A 93 -34.92 -15.90 12.27
C VAL A 93 -34.24 -16.17 13.61
N GLN A 94 -34.43 -17.35 14.19
CA GLN A 94 -33.74 -17.72 15.44
C GLN A 94 -32.22 -17.77 15.26
N LEU A 95 -31.75 -18.41 14.19
CA LEU A 95 -30.31 -18.48 13.87
C LEU A 95 -29.72 -17.10 13.61
N LEU A 96 -30.47 -16.20 12.96
CA LEU A 96 -30.03 -14.82 12.72
C LEU A 96 -29.95 -14.01 14.01
N GLN A 97 -30.92 -14.16 14.92
CA GLN A 97 -30.89 -13.52 16.24
C GLN A 97 -29.67 -13.98 17.05
N ASP A 98 -29.45 -15.30 17.16
CA ASP A 98 -28.32 -15.88 17.87
C ASP A 98 -26.97 -15.42 17.31
N LEU A 99 -26.84 -15.36 15.98
CA LEU A 99 -25.63 -14.88 15.31
C LEU A 99 -25.36 -13.39 15.57
N VAL A 100 -26.42 -12.57 15.59
CA VAL A 100 -26.30 -11.14 15.87
C VAL A 100 -25.92 -10.92 17.33
N ASP A 101 -26.59 -11.58 18.28
CA ASP A 101 -26.33 -11.44 19.71
C ASP A 101 -24.90 -11.90 20.07
N ARG A 102 -24.45 -13.01 19.49
CA ARG A 102 -23.07 -13.50 19.67
C ARG A 102 -22.05 -12.52 19.09
N ARG A 103 -22.34 -11.93 17.91
CA ARG A 103 -21.47 -10.92 17.28
C ARG A 103 -21.36 -9.66 18.12
N ASP A 104 -22.46 -9.19 18.70
CA ASP A 104 -22.49 -7.99 19.53
C ASP A 104 -21.83 -8.24 20.91
N ALA A 105 -22.00 -9.43 21.50
CA ALA A 105 -21.28 -9.87 22.69
C ALA A 105 -19.75 -9.95 22.44
N ALA A 106 -19.31 -10.52 21.31
CA ALA A 106 -17.90 -10.58 20.95
C ALA A 106 -17.29 -9.18 20.71
N ASN A 107 -18.03 -8.28 20.07
CA ASN A 107 -17.58 -6.89 19.84
C ASN A 107 -17.48 -6.07 21.13
N THR A 108 -18.40 -6.23 22.07
CA THR A 108 -18.33 -5.55 23.37
C THR A 108 -17.15 -6.05 24.21
N LEU A 109 -16.86 -7.35 24.19
CA LEU A 109 -15.69 -7.91 24.87
C LEU A 109 -14.37 -7.39 24.26
N LYS A 110 -14.26 -7.35 22.92
CA LYS A 110 -13.07 -6.85 22.22
C LYS A 110 -12.83 -5.36 22.43
N THR A 111 -13.89 -4.55 22.54
CA THR A 111 -13.77 -3.11 22.83
C THR A 111 -13.42 -2.85 24.30
N ALA A 112 -13.93 -3.66 25.24
CA ALA A 112 -13.60 -3.58 26.66
C ALA A 112 -12.14 -3.95 26.96
N VAL A 113 -11.56 -4.92 26.25
CA VAL A 113 -10.13 -5.27 26.37
C VAL A 113 -9.26 -4.14 25.83
N LYS A 114 -9.56 -3.63 24.63
CA LYS A 114 -8.82 -2.51 24.01
C LYS A 114 -8.87 -1.24 24.86
N SER A 115 -10.00 -0.95 25.52
CA SER A 115 -10.11 0.23 26.39
C SER A 115 -9.31 0.09 27.68
N LYS A 116 -9.28 -1.10 28.29
CA LYS A 116 -8.42 -1.41 29.44
C LYS A 116 -6.93 -1.29 29.11
N ASP A 117 -6.51 -1.80 27.95
CA ASP A 117 -5.11 -1.71 27.52
C ASP A 117 -4.71 -0.27 27.16
N LYS A 118 -5.59 0.49 26.51
CA LYS A 118 -5.37 1.92 26.25
C LYS A 118 -5.18 2.71 27.54
N LYS A 119 -6.04 2.47 28.55
CA LYS A 119 -5.95 3.14 29.86
C LYS A 119 -4.65 2.79 30.59
N ARG A 120 -4.17 1.54 30.51
CA ARG A 120 -2.88 1.13 31.08
C ARG A 120 -1.71 1.84 30.40
N LYS A 121 -1.73 1.94 29.07
CA LYS A 121 -0.68 2.62 28.31
C LYS A 121 -0.60 4.12 28.62
N GLU A 122 -1.75 4.79 28.65
CA GLU A 122 -1.85 6.22 28.98
C GLU A 122 -1.37 6.53 30.40
N SER A 123 -1.70 5.65 31.37
CA SER A 123 -1.22 5.78 32.76
C SER A 123 0.31 5.68 32.88
N LEU A 124 0.94 4.77 32.12
CA LEU A 124 2.39 4.60 32.12
C LEU A 124 3.10 5.80 31.46
N GLU A 125 2.55 6.30 30.35
CA GLU A 125 3.09 7.46 29.62
C GLU A 125 2.99 8.76 30.43
N SER A 126 1.86 8.94 31.14
CA SER A 126 1.68 10.06 32.08
C SER A 126 2.68 10.01 33.24
N THR A 127 2.91 8.82 33.80
CA THR A 127 3.89 8.63 34.89
C THR A 127 5.32 8.89 34.41
N GLY A 128 5.69 8.41 33.22
CA GLY A 128 6.99 8.69 32.62
C GLY A 128 7.22 10.19 32.37
N SER A 129 6.21 10.87 31.82
CA SER A 129 6.27 12.32 31.58
C SER A 129 6.47 13.12 32.88
N GLN A 130 5.79 12.72 33.95
CA GLN A 130 5.92 13.35 35.26
C GLN A 130 7.34 13.20 35.84
N LEU A 131 7.97 12.02 35.70
CA LEU A 131 9.34 11.77 36.15
C LEU A 131 10.37 12.60 35.37
N CYS A 132 10.19 12.77 34.06
CA CYS A 132 11.05 13.61 33.23
C CYS A 132 10.99 15.08 33.68
N VAL A 133 9.78 15.63 33.85
CA VAL A 133 9.59 17.01 34.32
C VAL A 133 10.17 17.21 35.72
N GLU A 134 10.02 16.23 36.63
CA GLU A 134 10.61 16.31 37.96
C GLU A 134 12.15 16.27 37.91
N ALA A 135 12.74 15.46 37.04
CA ALA A 135 14.18 15.41 36.83
C ALA A 135 14.73 16.74 36.27
N GLU A 136 14.08 17.33 35.28
CA GLU A 136 14.38 18.68 34.76
C GLU A 136 14.26 19.74 35.87
N GLN A 137 13.21 19.61 36.70
CA GLN A 137 13.00 20.25 38.00
C GLN A 137 14.29 20.32 38.85
N ARG A 138 14.81 19.13 39.14
CA ARG A 138 15.96 18.90 40.02
C ARG A 138 17.27 19.40 39.39
N VAL A 139 17.47 19.19 38.09
CA VAL A 139 18.65 19.67 37.36
C VAL A 139 18.69 21.19 37.34
N SER A 140 17.59 21.85 37.01
CA SER A 140 17.49 23.32 36.99
C SER A 140 17.77 23.94 38.37
N LYS A 141 17.32 23.32 39.46
CA LYS A 141 17.60 23.79 40.83
C LYS A 141 19.08 23.68 41.20
N ARG A 142 19.76 22.60 40.80
CA ARG A 142 21.21 22.40 41.04
C ARG A 142 22.08 23.39 40.26
N GLN A 143 21.58 23.89 39.15
CA GLN A 143 22.32 24.73 38.22
C GLN A 143 22.39 26.22 38.58
N ARG A 144 21.68 26.67 39.63
CA ARG A 144 21.56 28.09 39.99
C ARG A 144 22.72 28.73 40.79
N PRO A 145 23.67 28.01 41.44
CA PRO A 145 24.78 28.69 42.13
C PRO A 145 26.19 28.35 41.60
N MET A 146 26.41 28.24 40.28
CA MET A 146 27.75 27.99 39.70
C MET A 146 27.95 28.73 38.36
N SER A 147 27.76 30.05 38.30
CA SER A 147 27.77 30.79 37.02
C SER A 147 29.16 30.98 36.40
N ALA A 148 30.22 31.22 37.17
CA ALA A 148 31.52 31.60 36.59
C ALA A 148 32.31 30.45 35.94
N LYS A 149 32.17 29.20 36.42
CA LYS A 149 32.90 28.04 35.87
C LYS A 149 32.17 27.38 34.69
N ARG A 150 30.89 27.73 34.50
CA ARG A 150 29.99 27.14 33.51
C ARG A 150 30.02 27.88 32.18
N GLU A 151 30.19 29.20 32.19
CA GLU A 151 30.35 29.98 30.96
C GLU A 151 31.57 29.53 30.15
N GLN A 152 32.67 29.18 30.83
CA GLN A 152 33.86 28.66 30.17
C GLN A 152 33.66 27.24 29.60
N SER A 153 32.89 26.38 30.28
CA SER A 153 32.58 25.05 29.76
C SER A 153 31.56 25.10 28.63
N ASP A 154 30.56 25.99 28.71
CA ASP A 154 29.55 26.17 27.67
C ASP A 154 30.19 26.77 26.41
N ALA A 155 31.13 27.72 26.54
CA ALA A 155 31.90 28.25 25.41
C ALA A 155 32.75 27.16 24.72
N MET A 156 33.38 26.27 25.48
CA MET A 156 34.16 25.15 24.92
C MET A 156 33.27 24.13 24.18
N VAL A 157 32.06 23.89 24.69
CA VAL A 157 31.08 23.00 24.04
C VAL A 157 30.54 23.65 22.76
N ASP A 158 30.28 24.95 22.78
CA ASP A 158 29.81 25.71 21.62
C ASP A 158 30.88 25.73 20.50
N GLU A 159 32.15 25.97 20.84
CA GLU A 159 33.28 25.89 19.90
C GLU A 159 33.41 24.50 19.26
N LEU A 160 33.19 23.43 20.03
CA LEU A 160 33.21 22.06 19.51
C LEU A 160 32.03 21.78 18.55
N LEU A 161 30.85 22.31 18.85
CA LEU A 161 29.66 22.22 18.00
C LEU A 161 29.85 22.99 16.69
N GLU A 162 30.45 24.17 16.74
CA GLU A 162 30.80 24.96 15.56
C GLU A 162 31.84 24.24 14.70
N PHE A 163 32.85 23.63 15.32
CA PHE A 163 33.86 22.85 14.62
C PHE A 163 33.25 21.65 13.88
N GLU A 164 32.39 20.87 14.53
CA GLU A 164 31.73 19.73 13.89
C GLU A 164 30.79 20.21 12.76
N LYS A 165 30.02 21.29 12.98
CA LYS A 165 29.18 21.87 11.94
C LYS A 165 30.00 22.31 10.73
N LYS A 166 31.13 22.97 10.95
CA LYS A 166 32.05 23.39 9.90
C LYS A 166 32.61 22.21 9.13
N LYS A 167 33.08 21.18 9.83
CA LYS A 167 33.54 19.93 9.23
C LYS A 167 32.47 19.28 8.35
N GLN A 168 31.23 19.19 8.83
CA GLN A 168 30.12 18.62 8.04
C GLN A 168 29.83 19.43 6.78
N MET A 169 29.90 20.76 6.87
CA MET A 169 29.73 21.65 5.72
C MET A 169 30.87 21.49 4.71
N ASP A 170 32.11 21.40 5.18
CA ASP A 170 33.28 21.19 4.33
C ASP A 170 33.21 19.82 3.64
N ASP A 171 32.87 18.75 4.36
CA ASP A 171 32.64 17.41 3.79
C ASP A 171 31.50 17.39 2.75
N HIS A 172 30.43 18.15 2.98
CA HIS A 172 29.37 18.32 1.99
C HIS A 172 29.89 19.07 0.76
N ARG A 173 30.65 20.16 0.95
CA ARG A 173 31.22 20.97 -0.12
C ARG A 173 32.13 20.12 -1.02
N PHE A 174 33.05 19.35 -0.43
CA PHE A 174 33.95 18.48 -1.21
C PHE A 174 33.21 17.39 -1.98
N ARG A 175 32.12 16.83 -1.41
CA ARG A 175 31.26 15.88 -2.13
C ARG A 175 30.59 16.53 -3.34
N MET A 176 30.09 17.75 -3.19
CA MET A 176 29.47 18.48 -4.30
C MET A 176 30.47 18.83 -5.38
N GLU A 177 31.64 19.35 -5.01
CA GLU A 177 32.72 19.71 -5.94
C GLU A 177 33.20 18.48 -6.75
N ARG A 178 33.28 17.30 -6.11
CA ARG A 178 33.58 16.05 -6.81
C ARG A 178 32.50 15.67 -7.83
N LEU A 179 31.23 15.79 -7.47
CA LEU A 179 30.13 15.49 -8.38
C LEU A 179 30.06 16.48 -9.55
N GLU A 180 30.39 17.75 -9.30
CA GLU A 180 30.49 18.78 -10.34
C GLU A 180 31.61 18.46 -11.33
N PHE A 181 32.79 18.08 -10.83
CA PHE A 181 33.90 17.66 -11.68
C PHE A 181 33.54 16.45 -12.57
N ASP A 182 32.93 15.40 -11.98
CA ASP A 182 32.50 14.22 -12.73
C ASP A 182 31.44 14.59 -13.80
N ARG A 183 30.55 15.54 -13.47
CA ARG A 183 29.53 16.05 -14.40
C ARG A 183 30.16 16.83 -15.56
N GLU A 184 31.11 17.71 -15.27
CA GLU A 184 31.85 18.49 -16.27
C GLU A 184 32.66 17.58 -17.19
N GLU A 185 33.31 16.54 -16.66
CA GLU A 185 34.05 15.56 -17.46
C GLU A 185 33.10 14.82 -18.43
N GLN A 186 31.92 14.39 -17.95
CA GLN A 186 30.92 13.78 -18.82
C GLN A 186 30.42 14.72 -19.90
N GLN A 187 30.25 16.01 -19.58
CA GLN A 187 29.87 17.02 -20.58
C GLN A 187 30.97 17.20 -21.62
N LEU A 188 32.23 17.26 -21.21
CA LEU A 188 33.36 17.39 -22.13
C LEU A 188 33.46 16.18 -23.07
N ARG A 189 33.32 14.96 -22.56
CA ARG A 189 33.29 13.74 -23.38
C ARG A 189 32.14 13.77 -24.39
N LYS A 190 30.95 14.19 -23.97
CA LYS A 190 29.78 14.35 -24.87
C LYS A 190 30.03 15.42 -25.94
N ALA A 191 30.61 16.56 -25.55
CA ALA A 191 30.95 17.64 -26.47
C ALA A 191 31.99 17.19 -27.51
N GLN A 192 33.04 16.48 -27.10
CA GLN A 192 34.03 15.91 -28.01
C GLN A 192 33.40 14.88 -28.98
N MET A 193 32.51 14.01 -28.48
CA MET A 193 31.79 13.08 -29.34
C MET A 193 30.88 13.81 -30.35
N ALA A 194 30.21 14.89 -29.92
CA ALA A 194 29.39 15.72 -30.80
C ALA A 194 30.24 16.46 -31.85
N GLU A 195 31.39 17.02 -31.46
CA GLU A 195 32.32 17.67 -32.38
C GLU A 195 32.89 16.67 -33.39
N ASN A 196 33.33 15.49 -32.94
CA ASN A 196 33.81 14.42 -33.81
C ASN A 196 32.71 13.93 -34.77
N ALA A 197 31.46 13.84 -34.31
CA ALA A 197 30.32 13.51 -35.17
C ALA A 197 30.07 14.60 -36.22
N GLN A 198 30.17 15.89 -35.85
CA GLN A 198 30.07 17.00 -36.80
C GLN A 198 31.22 16.98 -37.82
N ARG A 199 32.47 16.79 -37.37
CA ARG A 199 33.63 16.65 -38.25
C ARG A 199 33.48 15.45 -39.19
N GLY A 200 32.99 14.33 -38.69
CA GLY A 200 32.67 13.15 -39.49
C GLY A 200 31.58 13.42 -40.53
N ALA A 201 30.50 14.10 -40.14
CA ALA A 201 29.42 14.49 -41.05
C ALA A 201 29.90 15.48 -42.14
N LEU A 202 30.74 16.46 -41.77
CA LEU A 202 31.38 17.37 -42.72
C LEU A 202 32.32 16.61 -43.67
N HIS A 203 33.14 15.69 -43.17
CA HIS A 203 34.01 14.87 -44.01
C HIS A 203 33.21 13.99 -44.99
N ILE A 204 32.12 13.37 -44.53
CA ILE A 204 31.21 12.62 -45.40
C ILE A 204 30.64 13.55 -46.48
N TRP A 205 30.15 14.73 -46.12
CA TRP A 205 29.58 15.69 -47.07
C TRP A 205 30.60 16.21 -48.09
N TYR A 206 31.84 16.47 -47.67
CA TYR A 206 32.93 16.90 -48.55
C TYR A 206 33.46 15.77 -49.47
N CYS A 207 33.40 14.50 -49.05
CA CYS A 207 33.85 13.36 -49.87
C CYS A 207 32.73 12.75 -50.75
N GLN A 208 31.46 13.03 -50.48
CA GLN A 208 30.31 12.51 -51.23
C GLN A 208 30.31 12.86 -52.74
N PRO A 209 30.78 14.05 -53.18
CA PRO A 209 30.91 14.36 -54.61
C PRO A 209 31.96 13.47 -55.31
N PHE A 210 32.98 13.01 -54.59
CA PHE A 210 34.08 12.22 -55.16
C PHE A 210 33.69 10.75 -55.37
N TYR A 211 32.90 10.17 -54.45
CA TYR A 211 32.42 8.78 -54.56
C TYR A 211 31.23 8.62 -55.50
N SER A 212 30.34 9.63 -55.61
CA SER A 212 29.23 9.60 -56.57
C SER A 212 29.68 9.81 -58.02
N GLY A 213 30.76 10.57 -58.25
CA GLY A 213 31.39 10.71 -59.58
C GLY A 213 32.03 9.42 -60.10
N LEU A 214 32.63 8.60 -59.22
CA LEU A 214 33.19 7.30 -59.57
C LEU A 214 32.11 6.25 -59.93
N ALA A 215 30.98 6.24 -59.21
CA ALA A 215 29.89 5.32 -59.48
C ALA A 215 29.14 5.63 -60.81
N SER A 216 28.96 6.92 -61.15
CA SER A 216 28.36 7.32 -62.44
C SER A 216 29.24 6.97 -63.64
N ASN A 217 30.57 7.06 -63.51
CA ASN A 217 31.49 6.78 -64.61
C ASN A 217 31.59 5.27 -64.92
N GLN A 218 31.39 4.41 -63.91
CA GLN A 218 31.31 2.96 -64.11
C GLN A 218 30.02 2.52 -64.81
N GLN A 219 28.90 3.24 -64.63
CA GLN A 219 27.67 2.96 -65.39
C GLN A 219 27.75 3.49 -66.83
N GLN A 220 28.35 4.67 -67.06
CA GLN A 220 28.50 5.21 -68.43
C GLN A 220 29.44 4.39 -69.33
N THR A 221 30.49 3.78 -68.77
CA THR A 221 31.39 2.90 -69.53
C THR A 221 30.73 1.58 -69.96
N GLN A 222 29.70 1.09 -69.24
CA GLN A 222 28.92 -0.06 -69.69
C GLN A 222 27.89 0.28 -70.78
N THR A 223 27.34 1.50 -70.79
CA THR A 223 26.32 1.90 -71.79
C THR A 223 26.91 2.28 -73.16
N GLN A 224 28.16 2.75 -73.23
CA GLN A 224 28.82 3.07 -74.50
C GLN A 224 29.37 1.86 -75.27
N ALA A 225 29.51 0.69 -74.63
CA ALA A 225 29.91 -0.54 -75.33
C ALA A 225 28.76 -1.21 -76.11
N GLY A 226 27.53 -0.69 -76.04
CA GLY A 226 26.33 -1.32 -76.62
C GLY A 226 25.64 -0.59 -77.77
N ARG A 227 26.18 0.54 -78.27
CA ARG A 227 25.60 1.24 -79.44
C ARG A 227 26.65 1.43 -80.52
N GLY A 228 26.94 0.33 -81.21
CA GLY A 228 27.55 0.35 -82.53
C GLY A 228 26.50 0.31 -83.63
N VAL A 229 26.82 1.03 -84.73
CA VAL A 229 26.52 0.68 -86.15
C VAL A 229 25.07 0.98 -86.58
N PRO A 230 24.83 1.64 -87.75
CA PRO A 230 25.32 1.28 -89.09
C PRO A 230 26.54 2.04 -89.60
#